data_AF-A0A1Y3EP17-F1
#
_entry.id   AF-A0A1Y3EP17-F1
#
_cell.length_a   1.000
_cell.length_b   1.000
_cell.length_c   1.000
_cell.angle_alpha   90.00
_cell.angle_beta   90.00
_cell.angle_gamma   90.00
#
_symmetry.space_group_name_H-M   'P 1'
#
loop_
_entity.id
_entity.type
_entity.pdbx_description
1 polymer ?
#
loop_
_entity_poly.entity_id
_entity_poly.type
_entity_poly.pdbx_seq_one_letter_code
_entity_poly.pdbx_strand_id
1 'polypeptide(L)'
;MKCSKWRTVLGTCYYNDFANFDCSRVISPTDDGQDPCSVAEDPVARRALVSYWFKYLAVPPLLKNSPAAVFLKKEYYFDLLGMSPTSLVDTHLYKFCIEQNFYLCLRNLIVALWNLNPSNWITPADCKKKIICRGLIRILLTHEVGRILQFLTHQGLVNFGLLKNPPNCFSIAPKKMSVVVVGAGISGIAAARQLQNFGVNVVVLEIKEKAGGRIVDDCSFGVPVGRGGQLITGIINNPFCVLCFQAGINFRVLREECPLISERTGKIVNHDVDRQVECHFNALLDVIEHWQRRGDMDDNLL
;
A
#
# COMPACT_ATOMS: atom_id res chain seq x y z
N MET A 1 13.34 -15.88 28.80
CA MET A 1 13.86 -15.43 27.49
C MET A 1 12.86 -15.82 26.42
N LYS A 2 12.55 -14.96 25.44
CA LYS A 2 11.74 -15.37 24.28
C LYS A 2 12.64 -16.13 23.30
N CYS A 3 12.40 -17.42 23.11
CA CYS A 3 13.10 -18.22 22.10
C CYS A 3 12.78 -17.68 20.69
N SER A 4 13.77 -17.63 19.79
CA SER A 4 13.62 -17.17 18.40
C SER A 4 14.29 -18.12 17.40
N LYS A 5 14.34 -19.41 17.74
CA LYS A 5 14.93 -20.48 16.93
C LYS A 5 13.94 -20.94 15.85
N TRP A 6 14.46 -21.29 14.68
CA TRP A 6 13.71 -21.96 13.62
C TRP A 6 13.56 -23.45 13.89
N ARG A 7 12.38 -24.00 13.55
CA ARG A 7 12.02 -25.41 13.74
C ARG A 7 11.34 -25.96 12.49
N THR A 8 11.61 -27.22 12.18
CA THR A 8 10.98 -27.94 11.05
C THR A 8 9.67 -28.56 11.52
N VAL A 9 8.54 -28.00 11.09
CA VAL A 9 7.22 -28.54 11.44
C VAL A 9 6.88 -29.72 10.51
N LEU A 10 6.41 -30.83 11.09
CA LEU A 10 5.89 -31.98 10.34
C LEU A 10 4.40 -31.76 10.03
N GLY A 11 3.99 -31.93 8.77
CA GLY A 11 2.59 -31.84 8.34
C GLY A 11 2.19 -30.54 7.62
N THR A 12 0.88 -30.28 7.53
CA THR A 12 0.29 -29.07 6.91
C THR A 12 0.16 -27.95 7.93
N CYS A 13 0.69 -26.76 7.61
CA CYS A 13 0.61 -25.58 8.47
C CYS A 13 -0.39 -24.54 7.94
N TYR A 14 -1.13 -23.91 8.85
CA TYR A 14 -2.08 -22.83 8.62
C TYR A 14 -1.61 -21.52 9.26
N TYR A 15 -2.30 -20.41 8.95
CA TYR A 15 -1.98 -19.08 9.48
C TYR A 15 -1.87 -19.04 11.02
N ASN A 16 -2.78 -19.73 11.72
CA ASN A 16 -2.85 -19.72 13.17
C ASN A 16 -1.69 -20.46 13.83
N ASP A 17 -1.08 -21.42 13.12
CA ASP A 17 0.04 -22.20 13.65
C ASP A 17 1.29 -21.35 13.83
N PHE A 18 1.47 -20.32 12.99
CA PHE A 18 2.62 -19.42 13.06
C PHE A 18 2.43 -18.27 14.04
N ALA A 19 1.20 -17.81 14.26
CA ALA A 19 0.94 -16.67 15.13
C ALA A 19 1.26 -16.98 16.60
N ASN A 20 1.04 -18.23 17.02
CA ASN A 20 1.19 -18.70 18.40
C ASN A 20 2.16 -19.88 18.49
N PHE A 21 3.15 -19.94 17.59
CA PHE A 21 4.11 -21.02 17.55
C PHE A 21 5.03 -21.01 18.78
N ASP A 22 5.24 -22.19 19.38
CA ASP A 22 6.28 -22.44 20.37
C ASP A 22 7.08 -23.71 19.99
N CYS A 23 8.28 -23.87 20.57
CA CYS A 23 9.16 -25.00 20.25
C CYS A 23 8.62 -26.36 20.72
N SER A 24 7.67 -26.42 21.66
CA SER A 24 7.09 -27.67 22.15
C SER A 24 6.23 -28.38 21.09
N ARG A 25 5.67 -27.63 20.13
CA ARG A 25 4.80 -28.16 19.07
C ARG A 25 5.49 -28.99 17.99
N VAL A 26 6.83 -29.09 18.01
CA VAL A 26 7.63 -29.73 16.95
C VAL A 26 8.38 -30.96 17.44
N ILE A 27 8.44 -31.17 18.75
CA ILE A 27 9.21 -32.26 19.34
C ILE A 27 8.41 -33.55 19.14
N SER A 28 8.91 -34.44 18.28
CA SER A 28 8.70 -35.88 18.43
C SER A 28 9.12 -36.25 19.86
N PRO A 29 8.33 -37.02 20.62
CA PRO A 29 8.64 -37.33 22.02
C PRO A 29 9.99 -38.07 22.09
N THR A 30 11.06 -37.34 22.36
CA THR A 30 12.25 -37.89 23.00
C THR A 30 12.06 -37.60 24.48
N ASP A 31 11.84 -38.67 25.24
CA ASP A 31 11.40 -38.80 26.64
C ASP A 31 12.17 -38.03 27.73
N ASP A 32 13.03 -37.07 27.38
CA ASP A 32 13.78 -36.30 28.35
C ASP A 32 13.13 -34.92 28.47
N GLY A 33 12.56 -34.58 29.63
CA GLY A 33 11.88 -33.30 29.95
C GLY A 33 12.73 -32.02 29.84
N GLN A 34 13.61 -31.91 28.84
CA GLN A 34 14.35 -30.72 28.45
C GLN A 34 13.41 -29.64 27.91
N ASP A 35 13.71 -28.38 28.28
CA ASP A 35 13.05 -27.22 27.69
C ASP A 35 13.20 -27.28 26.15
N PRO A 36 12.09 -27.30 25.37
CA PRO A 36 12.10 -27.29 23.91
C PRO A 36 12.92 -26.15 23.29
N CYS A 37 13.08 -25.05 24.04
CA CYS A 37 13.87 -23.90 23.63
C CYS A 37 15.37 -24.11 23.85
N SER A 38 15.79 -25.08 24.66
CA SER A 38 17.20 -25.42 24.90
C SER A 38 17.83 -26.15 23.70
N VAL A 39 17.06 -26.99 23.00
CA VAL A 39 17.49 -27.76 21.83
C VAL A 39 18.14 -26.84 20.77
N ALA A 40 19.29 -27.24 20.23
CA ALA A 40 20.01 -26.45 19.23
C ALA A 40 19.13 -26.19 17.98
N GLU A 41 19.34 -25.05 17.32
CA GLU A 41 18.71 -24.76 16.03
C GLU A 41 19.42 -25.57 14.93
N ASP A 42 18.67 -26.08 13.96
CA ASP A 42 19.24 -26.75 12.80
C ASP A 42 20.20 -25.79 12.07
N PRO A 43 21.48 -26.17 11.87
CA PRO A 43 22.47 -25.33 11.19
C PRO A 43 22.04 -24.88 9.79
N VAL A 44 21.19 -25.67 9.10
CA VAL A 44 20.69 -25.37 7.76
C VAL A 44 19.78 -24.13 7.75
N ALA A 45 19.10 -23.82 8.87
CA ALA A 45 18.27 -22.63 8.99
C ALA A 45 19.09 -21.34 8.78
N ARG A 46 20.31 -21.29 9.31
CA ARG A 46 21.21 -20.14 9.14
C ARG A 46 21.72 -20.00 7.71
N ARG A 47 21.89 -21.12 6.98
CA ARG A 47 22.33 -21.09 5.58
C ARG A 47 21.33 -20.37 4.68
N ALA A 48 20.04 -20.43 5.01
CA ALA A 48 18.99 -19.75 4.25
C ALA A 48 19.11 -18.21 4.24
N LEU A 49 19.87 -17.63 5.18
CA LEU A 49 20.11 -16.18 5.28
C LEU A 49 21.38 -15.73 4.53
N VAL A 50 22.14 -16.66 3.95
CA VAL A 50 23.34 -16.32 3.18
C VAL A 50 22.92 -15.67 1.87
N SER A 51 23.53 -14.53 1.53
CA SER A 51 23.10 -13.64 0.43
C SER A 51 23.01 -14.31 -0.94
N TYR A 52 23.76 -15.38 -1.20
CA TYR A 52 23.71 -16.11 -2.47
C TYR A 52 22.89 -17.40 -2.41
N TRP A 53 22.40 -17.80 -1.23
CA TRP A 53 21.70 -19.09 -1.04
C TRP A 53 20.48 -19.22 -1.96
N PHE A 54 19.74 -18.13 -2.16
CA PHE A 54 18.56 -18.11 -3.01
C PHE A 54 18.85 -18.41 -4.48
N LYS A 55 20.08 -18.18 -4.95
CA LYS A 55 20.48 -18.48 -6.34
C LYS A 55 20.52 -19.97 -6.63
N TYR A 56 20.59 -20.80 -5.58
CA TYR A 56 20.59 -22.26 -5.68
C TYR A 56 19.18 -22.87 -5.58
N LEU A 57 18.13 -22.06 -5.51
CA LEU A 57 16.76 -22.55 -5.51
C LEU A 57 16.35 -23.00 -6.91
N ALA A 58 15.97 -24.27 -7.04
CA ALA A 58 15.45 -24.81 -8.30
C ALA A 58 14.10 -24.20 -8.71
N VAL A 59 13.29 -23.77 -7.74
CA VAL A 59 11.94 -23.24 -7.96
C VAL A 59 11.75 -21.99 -7.10
N PRO A 60 11.15 -20.90 -7.63
CA PRO A 60 10.85 -19.71 -6.84
C PRO A 60 9.84 -20.01 -5.72
N PRO A 61 9.85 -19.25 -4.61
CA PRO A 61 8.84 -19.40 -3.58
C PRO A 61 7.47 -18.98 -4.11
N LEU A 62 6.47 -19.82 -3.84
CA LEU A 62 5.08 -19.53 -4.14
C LEU A 62 4.29 -19.43 -2.83
N LEU A 63 3.77 -18.24 -2.53
CA LEU A 63 2.96 -18.02 -1.33
C LEU A 63 1.60 -18.70 -1.46
N LYS A 64 1.20 -19.37 -0.39
CA LYS A 64 -0.12 -19.98 -0.26
C LYS A 64 -1.07 -19.03 0.45
N ASN A 65 -2.30 -18.95 -0.04
CA ASN A 65 -3.38 -18.16 0.56
C ASN A 65 -3.07 -16.67 0.73
N SER A 66 -2.21 -16.09 -0.12
CA SER A 66 -1.84 -14.69 -0.03
C SER A 66 -3.10 -13.79 -0.08
N PRO A 67 -3.25 -12.81 0.82
CA PRO A 67 -4.31 -11.80 0.75
C PRO A 67 -4.38 -11.08 -0.60
N ALA A 68 -3.25 -10.99 -1.32
CA ALA A 68 -3.20 -10.39 -2.65
C ALA A 68 -3.99 -11.18 -3.70
N ALA A 69 -4.24 -12.47 -3.48
CA ALA A 69 -4.96 -13.33 -4.42
C ALA A 69 -6.37 -12.81 -4.71
N VAL A 70 -7.05 -12.20 -3.71
CA VAL A 70 -8.40 -11.65 -3.89
C VAL A 70 -8.44 -10.57 -4.98
N PHE A 71 -7.37 -9.77 -5.08
CA PHE A 71 -7.25 -8.67 -6.03
C PHE A 71 -6.77 -9.12 -7.40
N LEU A 72 -6.07 -10.26 -7.50
CA LEU A 72 -5.31 -10.65 -8.70
C LEU A 72 -5.91 -11.87 -9.44
N LYS A 73 -6.89 -12.56 -8.86
CA LYS A 73 -7.45 -13.84 -9.34
C LYS A 73 -8.07 -13.84 -10.74
N LYS A 74 -8.43 -12.68 -11.30
CA LYS A 74 -9.19 -12.61 -12.57
C LYS A 74 -8.33 -12.35 -13.80
N GLU A 75 -7.15 -11.78 -13.62
CA GLU A 75 -6.36 -11.22 -14.73
C GLU A 75 -4.94 -11.79 -14.83
N TYR A 76 -4.46 -12.46 -13.77
CA TYR A 76 -3.08 -12.92 -13.68
C TYR A 76 -2.99 -14.38 -13.27
N TYR A 77 -2.04 -15.09 -13.88
CA TYR A 77 -1.57 -16.37 -13.36
C TYR A 77 -0.77 -16.16 -12.08
N PHE A 78 -1.08 -16.93 -11.04
CA PHE A 78 -0.54 -16.72 -9.69
C PHE A 78 0.96 -16.98 -9.59
N ASP A 79 1.50 -17.93 -10.34
CA ASP A 79 2.92 -18.26 -10.37
C ASP A 79 3.78 -17.09 -10.91
N LEU A 80 3.26 -16.32 -11.87
CA LEU A 80 3.89 -15.08 -12.37
C LEU A 80 3.96 -13.96 -11.32
N LEU A 81 3.19 -14.08 -10.24
CA LEU A 81 3.11 -13.11 -9.15
C LEU A 81 3.74 -13.65 -7.85
N GLY A 82 4.39 -14.82 -7.91
CA GLY A 82 4.97 -15.52 -6.77
C GLY A 82 3.94 -16.11 -5.80
N MET A 83 2.72 -16.38 -6.26
CA MET A 83 1.66 -17.04 -5.51
C MET A 83 1.45 -18.48 -6.01
N SER A 84 1.02 -19.38 -5.14
CA SER A 84 0.83 -20.79 -5.49
C SER A 84 -0.44 -20.98 -6.32
N PRO A 85 -0.38 -21.57 -7.54
CA PRO A 85 -1.56 -21.87 -8.36
C PRO A 85 -2.56 -22.79 -7.67
N THR A 86 -2.10 -23.62 -6.75
CA THR A 86 -2.97 -24.51 -5.94
C THR A 86 -3.76 -23.78 -4.84
N SER A 87 -3.65 -22.45 -4.72
CA SER A 87 -4.49 -21.66 -3.82
C SER A 87 -5.82 -21.35 -4.52
N LEU A 88 -6.86 -22.16 -4.30
CA LEU A 88 -8.26 -22.00 -4.77
C LEU A 88 -8.47 -21.02 -5.96
N VAL A 89 -7.91 -21.34 -7.14
CA VAL A 89 -8.48 -21.14 -8.49
C VAL A 89 -7.74 -22.09 -9.44
N ASP A 90 -8.51 -22.88 -10.19
CA ASP A 90 -8.06 -23.69 -11.34
C ASP A 90 -7.46 -22.80 -12.44
N THR A 91 -6.23 -23.08 -12.90
CA THR A 91 -5.86 -23.37 -14.30
C THR A 91 -4.34 -23.36 -14.53
N HIS A 92 -3.97 -24.08 -15.60
CA HIS A 92 -2.67 -24.58 -15.99
C HIS A 92 -1.66 -23.55 -16.57
N LEU A 93 -0.38 -23.96 -16.48
CA LEU A 93 0.78 -23.69 -17.36
C LEU A 93 1.67 -22.44 -17.13
N TYR A 94 2.98 -22.71 -17.11
CA TYR A 94 4.12 -21.93 -16.61
C TYR A 94 4.89 -21.14 -17.68
N LYS A 95 5.54 -20.02 -17.31
CA LYS A 95 6.94 -19.68 -17.69
C LYS A 95 7.59 -18.60 -16.81
N PHE A 96 8.91 -18.71 -16.64
CA PHE A 96 9.78 -18.11 -15.60
C PHE A 96 9.92 -16.57 -15.55
N CYS A 97 10.05 -16.04 -14.33
CA CYS A 97 10.92 -14.91 -13.96
C CYS A 97 11.36 -15.05 -12.48
N ILE A 98 12.56 -15.59 -12.21
CA ILE A 98 12.93 -16.11 -10.87
C ILE A 98 13.28 -15.00 -9.86
N GLU A 99 13.90 -13.90 -10.31
CA GLU A 99 14.42 -12.87 -9.39
C GLU A 99 13.39 -11.81 -9.00
N GLN A 100 12.43 -11.49 -9.88
CA GLN A 100 11.38 -10.51 -9.60
C GLN A 100 10.26 -11.10 -8.73
N ASN A 101 9.95 -12.40 -8.87
CA ASN A 101 8.84 -13.04 -8.16
C ASN A 101 8.93 -12.92 -6.63
N PHE A 102 10.14 -12.93 -6.08
CA PHE A 102 10.38 -12.73 -4.66
C PHE A 102 9.85 -11.37 -4.17
N TYR A 103 10.27 -10.30 -4.86
CA TYR A 103 9.89 -8.94 -4.51
C TYR A 103 8.42 -8.70 -4.79
N LEU A 104 7.94 -9.10 -5.97
CA LEU A 104 6.55 -8.92 -6.38
C LEU A 104 5.60 -9.57 -5.38
N CYS A 105 5.93 -10.77 -4.91
CA CYS A 105 5.10 -11.49 -3.97
C CYS A 105 5.01 -10.79 -2.60
N LEU A 106 6.15 -10.40 -2.03
CA LEU A 106 6.17 -9.68 -0.74
C LEU A 106 5.54 -8.30 -0.83
N ARG A 107 5.80 -7.55 -1.92
CA ARG A 107 5.17 -6.26 -2.20
C ARG A 107 3.65 -6.41 -2.30
N ASN A 108 3.17 -7.35 -3.11
CA ASN A 108 1.74 -7.58 -3.31
C ASN A 108 1.05 -7.97 -2.00
N LEU A 109 1.69 -8.83 -1.20
CA LEU A 109 1.23 -9.18 0.14
C LEU A 109 1.08 -7.94 1.02
N ILE A 110 2.11 -7.08 1.09
CA ILE A 110 2.10 -5.88 1.93
C ILE A 110 1.01 -4.89 1.47
N VAL A 111 0.93 -4.60 0.17
CA VAL A 111 -0.08 -3.69 -0.39
C VAL A 111 -1.49 -4.25 -0.17
N ALA A 112 -1.69 -5.56 -0.32
CA ALA A 112 -2.98 -6.18 -0.03
C ALA A 112 -3.36 -6.06 1.45
N LEU A 113 -2.41 -6.29 2.38
CA LEU A 113 -2.65 -6.11 3.81
C LEU A 113 -3.04 -4.66 4.14
N TRP A 114 -2.46 -3.68 3.45
CA TRP A 114 -2.80 -2.26 3.62
C TRP A 114 -4.20 -1.94 3.15
N ASN A 115 -4.55 -2.39 1.95
CA ASN A 115 -5.87 -2.14 1.39
C ASN A 115 -6.99 -2.87 2.15
N LEU A 116 -6.69 -3.95 2.87
CA LEU A 116 -7.66 -4.62 3.73
C LEU A 116 -8.01 -3.82 4.98
N ASN A 117 -7.06 -3.09 5.57
CA ASN A 117 -7.32 -2.25 6.73
C ASN A 117 -6.31 -1.09 6.82
N PRO A 118 -6.57 0.03 6.12
CA PRO A 118 -5.64 1.16 6.11
C PRO A 118 -5.70 2.00 7.39
N SER A 119 -6.50 1.64 8.39
CA SER A 119 -6.59 2.37 9.66
C SER A 119 -5.54 1.94 10.70
N ASN A 120 -4.78 0.87 10.41
CA ASN A 120 -3.79 0.32 11.31
C ASN A 120 -2.40 0.28 10.65
N TRP A 121 -1.36 0.40 11.48
CA TRP A 121 0.01 0.15 11.04
C TRP A 121 0.18 -1.31 10.64
N ILE A 122 0.78 -1.53 9.48
CA ILE A 122 1.33 -2.83 9.12
C ILE A 122 2.72 -2.92 9.69
N THR A 123 2.97 -3.95 10.48
CA THR A 123 4.31 -4.23 11.02
C THR A 123 4.94 -5.45 10.35
N PRO A 124 6.27 -5.63 10.42
CA PRO A 124 6.91 -6.85 9.95
C PRO A 124 6.34 -8.12 10.61
N ALA A 125 5.86 -8.03 11.86
CA ALA A 125 5.24 -9.16 12.54
C ALA A 125 3.93 -9.59 11.88
N ASP A 126 3.12 -8.64 11.41
CA ASP A 126 1.86 -8.93 10.72
C ASP A 126 2.12 -9.57 9.36
N CYS A 127 3.11 -9.09 8.62
CA CYS A 127 3.52 -9.70 7.37
C CYS A 127 4.06 -11.12 7.57
N LYS A 128 4.92 -11.35 8.58
CA LYS A 128 5.50 -12.68 8.89
C LYS A 128 4.44 -13.75 9.15
N LYS A 129 3.37 -13.38 9.87
CA LYS A 129 2.22 -14.27 10.08
C LYS A 129 1.57 -14.67 8.77
N LYS A 130 1.59 -13.79 7.77
CA LYS A 130 0.91 -13.96 6.48
C LYS A 130 1.77 -14.59 5.37
N ILE A 131 3.06 -14.80 5.63
CA ILE A 131 3.98 -15.52 4.73
C ILE A 131 3.86 -17.02 4.96
N ILE A 132 3.07 -17.69 4.10
CA ILE A 132 2.95 -19.16 4.08
C ILE A 132 3.59 -19.70 2.81
N CYS A 133 4.71 -20.41 2.96
CA CYS A 133 5.31 -21.23 1.92
C CYS A 133 6.08 -22.39 2.57
N ARG A 134 6.35 -23.46 1.81
CA ARG A 134 7.13 -24.60 2.30
C ARG A 134 8.63 -24.34 2.14
N GLY A 135 9.41 -25.01 2.97
CA GLY A 135 10.88 -25.04 2.88
C GLY A 135 11.59 -23.84 3.47
N LEU A 136 12.92 -23.89 3.41
CA LEU A 136 13.85 -22.93 4.02
C LEU A 136 13.72 -21.51 3.46
N ILE A 137 13.18 -21.35 2.24
CA ILE A 137 12.93 -20.04 1.62
C ILE A 137 12.00 -19.16 2.45
N ARG A 138 11.13 -19.76 3.29
CA ARG A 138 10.31 -19.00 4.24
C ARG A 138 11.15 -18.16 5.19
N ILE A 139 12.30 -18.67 5.62
CA ILE A 139 13.24 -17.95 6.50
C ILE A 139 13.68 -16.66 5.82
N LEU A 140 14.13 -16.75 4.57
CA LEU A 140 14.55 -15.59 3.78
C LEU A 140 13.40 -14.59 3.57
N LEU A 141 12.19 -15.05 3.17
CA LEU A 141 11.03 -14.17 2.99
C LEU A 141 10.69 -13.40 4.27
N THR A 142 10.68 -14.09 5.42
CA THR A 142 10.40 -13.44 6.71
C THR A 142 11.49 -12.49 7.18
N HIS A 143 12.73 -12.70 6.75
CA HIS A 143 13.84 -11.79 7.01
C HIS A 143 13.72 -10.51 6.17
N GLU A 144 13.45 -10.66 4.88
CA GLU A 144 13.50 -9.58 3.90
C GLU A 144 12.24 -8.73 3.84
N VAL A 145 11.08 -9.26 4.27
CA VAL A 145 9.81 -8.52 4.28
C VAL A 145 9.91 -7.22 5.08
N GLY A 146 10.74 -7.17 6.13
CA GLY A 146 10.98 -5.95 6.90
C GLY A 146 11.58 -4.82 6.06
N ARG A 147 12.57 -5.12 5.21
CA ARG A 147 13.22 -4.14 4.33
C ARG A 147 12.27 -3.62 3.27
N ILE A 148 11.48 -4.51 2.66
CA ILE A 148 10.48 -4.14 1.65
C ILE A 148 9.37 -3.29 2.28
N LEU A 149 8.83 -3.69 3.43
CA LEU A 149 7.82 -2.92 4.14
C LEU A 149 8.33 -1.54 4.56
N GLN A 150 9.58 -1.46 5.02
CA GLN A 150 10.23 -0.19 5.31
C GLN A 150 10.29 0.68 4.05
N PHE A 151 10.79 0.17 2.93
CA PHE A 151 10.82 0.89 1.66
C PHE A 151 9.43 1.41 1.23
N LEU A 152 8.41 0.55 1.21
CA LEU A 152 7.05 0.94 0.80
C LEU A 152 6.43 1.99 1.73
N THR A 153 6.74 1.91 3.03
CA THR A 153 6.32 2.90 4.03
C THR A 153 6.99 4.25 3.78
N HIS A 154 8.31 4.27 3.52
CA HIS A 154 9.05 5.50 3.23
C HIS A 154 8.63 6.18 1.93
N GLN A 155 8.22 5.40 0.93
CA GLN A 155 7.68 5.91 -0.33
C GLN A 155 6.21 6.37 -0.22
N GLY A 156 5.58 6.23 0.96
CA GLY A 156 4.18 6.63 1.17
C GLY A 156 3.15 5.74 0.44
N LEU A 157 3.53 4.52 0.04
CA LEU A 157 2.63 3.58 -0.63
C LEU A 157 1.73 2.82 0.36
N VAL A 158 2.22 2.61 1.58
CA VAL A 158 1.49 2.01 2.71
C VAL A 158 1.79 2.80 3.97
N ASN A 159 1.05 2.54 5.06
CA ASN A 159 1.31 3.15 6.37
C ASN A 159 1.27 4.70 6.33
N PHE A 160 0.38 5.28 5.53
CA PHE A 160 0.23 6.72 5.40
C PHE A 160 -1.11 7.22 5.93
N GLY A 161 -1.20 8.55 6.11
CA GLY A 161 -2.43 9.25 6.45
C GLY A 161 -2.55 9.60 7.93
N LEU A 162 -3.70 9.28 8.53
CA LEU A 162 -4.09 9.67 9.89
C LEU A 162 -3.70 8.64 10.96
N LEU A 163 -2.79 7.72 10.65
CA LEU A 163 -2.28 6.74 11.59
C LEU A 163 -1.64 7.41 12.81
N LYS A 164 -1.85 6.81 13.99
CA LYS A 164 -1.32 7.28 15.28
C LYS A 164 -0.33 6.26 15.85
N ASN A 165 0.56 6.68 16.73
CA ASN A 165 1.52 5.80 17.43
C ASN A 165 2.42 4.99 16.47
N PRO A 166 3.34 5.64 15.75
CA PRO A 166 4.22 4.95 14.81
C PRO A 166 5.09 3.89 15.51
N PRO A 167 5.18 2.67 14.96
CA PRO A 167 6.11 1.66 15.44
C PRO A 167 7.57 2.08 15.27
N ASN A 168 8.40 1.83 16.28
CA ASN A 168 9.84 2.16 16.26
C ASN A 168 10.62 1.50 15.11
N CYS A 169 10.11 0.43 14.49
CA CYS A 169 10.76 -0.24 13.37
C CYS A 169 10.77 0.59 12.08
N PHE A 170 9.99 1.67 12.00
CA PHE A 170 9.98 2.59 10.86
C PHE A 170 10.79 3.86 11.11
N SER A 171 11.38 4.00 12.30
CA SER A 171 12.20 5.16 12.60
C SER A 171 13.46 5.18 11.73
N ILE A 172 13.71 6.32 11.09
CA ILE A 172 14.97 6.55 10.37
C ILE A 172 16.03 6.84 11.42
N ALA A 173 16.86 5.86 11.77
CA ALA A 173 18.05 6.10 12.59
C ALA A 173 19.00 6.99 11.76
N PRO A 174 19.17 8.28 12.13
CA PRO A 174 19.88 8.67 13.35
C PRO A 174 19.11 9.69 14.22
N LYS A 175 19.34 9.62 15.54
CA LYS A 175 18.75 10.42 16.64
C LYS A 175 18.92 11.97 16.55
N LYS A 176 19.23 12.56 15.39
CA LYS A 176 19.53 14.01 15.25
C LYS A 176 19.05 14.68 13.96
N MET A 177 18.24 14.04 13.10
CA MET A 177 17.69 14.77 11.96
C MET A 177 16.56 15.69 12.42
N SER A 178 16.74 17.01 12.24
CA SER A 178 15.71 18.02 12.47
C SER A 178 15.34 18.67 11.15
N VAL A 179 14.05 18.78 10.86
CA VAL A 179 13.52 19.32 9.61
C VAL A 179 12.57 20.46 9.93
N VAL A 180 12.73 21.57 9.22
CA VAL A 180 11.77 22.68 9.24
C VAL A 180 10.93 22.61 7.97
N VAL A 181 9.62 22.54 8.11
CA VAL A 181 8.65 22.59 7.01
C VAL A 181 8.04 23.98 6.96
N VAL A 182 8.16 24.66 5.83
CA VAL A 182 7.59 26.00 5.62
C VAL A 182 6.23 25.86 4.93
N GLY A 183 5.19 26.33 5.59
CA GLY A 183 3.78 26.25 5.20
C GLY A 183 3.05 25.07 5.84
N ALA A 184 1.98 25.36 6.58
CA ALA A 184 1.05 24.39 7.15
C ALA A 184 -0.17 24.18 6.24
N GLY A 185 0.03 24.13 4.92
CA GLY A 185 -0.95 23.62 3.97
C GLY A 185 -0.98 22.09 3.94
N ILE A 186 -1.84 21.50 3.09
CA ILE A 186 -1.96 20.04 2.97
C ILE A 186 -0.63 19.34 2.67
N SER A 187 0.20 19.91 1.79
CA SER A 187 1.51 19.35 1.43
C SER A 187 2.48 19.38 2.62
N GLY A 188 2.58 20.52 3.31
CA GLY A 188 3.46 20.68 4.45
C GLY A 188 3.04 19.82 5.64
N ILE A 189 1.74 19.76 5.95
CA ILE A 189 1.21 18.89 7.00
C ILE A 189 1.43 17.41 6.65
N ALA A 190 1.21 17.00 5.40
CA ALA A 190 1.45 15.62 4.97
C ALA A 190 2.92 15.23 5.11
N ALA A 191 3.85 16.10 4.68
CA ALA A 191 5.29 15.87 4.84
C ALA A 191 5.69 15.82 6.32
N ALA A 192 5.22 16.78 7.12
CA ALA A 192 5.49 16.83 8.55
C ALA A 192 4.97 15.60 9.29
N ARG A 193 3.76 15.13 8.94
CA ARG A 193 3.16 13.92 9.48
C ARG A 193 4.00 12.68 9.17
N GLN A 194 4.44 12.51 7.92
CA GLN A 194 5.27 11.38 7.52
C GLN A 194 6.64 11.38 8.22
N LEU A 195 7.31 12.53 8.22
CA LEU A 195 8.60 12.68 8.89
C LEU A 195 8.49 12.44 10.41
N GLN A 196 7.46 12.97 11.06
CA GLN A 196 7.18 12.71 12.47
C GLN A 196 6.94 11.22 12.71
N ASN A 197 6.19 10.54 11.84
CA ASN A 197 5.97 9.10 11.92
C ASN A 197 7.29 8.30 11.80
N PHE A 198 8.28 8.82 11.09
CA PHE A 198 9.61 8.23 10.98
C PHE A 198 10.56 8.64 12.12
N GLY A 199 10.05 9.29 13.16
CA GLY A 199 10.83 9.69 14.34
C GLY A 199 11.75 10.89 14.09
N VAL A 200 11.54 11.65 13.01
CA VAL A 200 12.27 12.89 12.72
C VAL A 200 11.70 14.02 13.56
N ASN A 201 12.57 14.89 14.08
CA ASN A 201 12.13 16.10 14.77
C ASN A 201 11.68 17.14 13.72
N VAL A 202 10.39 17.50 13.72
CA VAL A 202 9.82 18.40 12.71
C VAL A 202 9.23 19.65 13.35
N VAL A 203 9.61 20.81 12.82
CA VAL A 203 8.99 22.10 13.14
C VAL A 203 8.27 22.60 11.89
N VAL A 204 7.00 23.00 12.01
CA VAL A 204 6.24 23.58 10.91
C VAL A 204 6.08 25.07 11.14
N LEU A 205 6.48 25.90 10.17
CA LEU A 205 6.34 27.36 10.21
C LEU A 205 5.24 27.78 9.24
N GLU A 206 4.19 28.42 9.74
CA GLU A 206 3.08 28.94 8.95
C GLU A 206 2.99 30.45 9.11
N ILE A 207 2.72 31.15 8.02
CA ILE A 207 2.61 32.61 8.02
C ILE A 207 1.26 33.09 8.58
N LYS A 208 0.19 32.31 8.40
CA LYS A 208 -1.14 32.60 8.94
C LYS A 208 -1.29 32.11 10.38
N GLU A 209 -2.29 32.64 11.08
CA GLU A 209 -2.67 32.18 12.43
C GLU A 209 -3.23 30.75 12.46
N LYS A 210 -3.71 30.25 11.32
CA LYS A 210 -4.35 28.93 11.20
C LYS A 210 -3.70 28.12 10.10
N ALA A 211 -3.53 26.83 10.37
CA ALA A 211 -3.14 25.83 9.39
C ALA A 211 -4.26 25.56 8.37
N GLY A 212 -3.93 24.91 7.25
CA GLY A 212 -4.86 24.53 6.17
C GLY A 212 -4.52 25.19 4.83
N GLY A 213 -3.95 26.39 4.84
CA GLY A 213 -3.51 27.10 3.63
C GLY A 213 -4.68 27.46 2.72
N ARG A 214 -4.88 26.66 1.66
CA ARG A 214 -6.00 26.78 0.68
C ARG A 214 -7.19 25.88 1.01
N ILE A 215 -7.11 25.08 2.07
CA ILE A 215 -8.23 24.29 2.59
C ILE A 215 -8.72 25.00 3.84
N VAL A 216 -9.87 25.66 3.73
CA VAL A 216 -10.47 26.47 4.79
C VAL A 216 -11.97 26.23 4.75
N ASP A 217 -12.52 25.73 5.85
CA ASP A 217 -13.94 25.49 5.99
C ASP A 217 -14.60 26.54 6.88
N ASP A 218 -15.80 26.96 6.49
CA ASP A 218 -16.68 27.79 7.27
C ASP A 218 -17.80 26.92 7.86
N CYS A 219 -17.82 26.80 9.19
CA CYS A 219 -18.81 26.02 9.91
C CYS A 219 -19.92 26.88 10.53
N SER A 220 -19.97 28.19 10.24
CA SER A 220 -20.93 29.11 10.85
C SER A 220 -22.39 28.84 10.46
N PHE A 221 -22.62 28.18 9.33
CA PHE A 221 -23.95 27.88 8.78
C PHE A 221 -24.56 26.56 9.28
N GLY A 222 -23.95 25.90 10.29
CA GLY A 222 -24.39 24.58 10.78
C GLY A 222 -24.03 23.41 9.86
N VAL A 223 -23.50 23.70 8.67
CA VAL A 223 -22.88 22.75 7.74
C VAL A 223 -21.50 23.29 7.33
N PRO A 224 -20.47 22.43 7.19
CA PRO A 224 -19.17 22.88 6.75
C PRO A 224 -19.19 23.24 5.25
N VAL A 225 -18.91 24.51 4.95
CA VAL A 225 -18.78 25.02 3.58
C VAL A 225 -17.32 25.38 3.32
N GLY A 226 -16.70 24.68 2.37
CA GLY A 226 -15.32 24.94 1.99
C GLY A 226 -15.22 26.28 1.26
N ARG A 227 -14.46 27.22 1.83
CA ARG A 227 -14.02 28.44 1.15
C ARG A 227 -12.85 28.18 0.20
N GLY A 228 -12.37 26.93 0.16
CA GLY A 228 -11.27 26.47 -0.68
C GLY A 228 -11.54 25.07 -1.23
N GLY A 229 -10.57 24.17 -1.13
CA GLY A 229 -10.73 22.80 -1.64
C GLY A 229 -11.81 22.01 -0.88
N GLN A 230 -12.87 21.59 -1.58
CA GLN A 230 -13.96 20.77 -1.01
C GLN A 230 -14.36 19.57 -1.89
N LEU A 231 -13.89 19.51 -3.14
CA LEU A 231 -14.20 18.43 -4.09
C LEU A 231 -13.03 17.45 -4.21
N ILE A 232 -13.36 16.16 -4.24
CA ILE A 232 -12.41 15.07 -4.52
C ILE A 232 -12.62 14.63 -5.97
N THR A 233 -11.66 14.95 -6.85
CA THR A 233 -11.69 14.56 -8.26
C THR A 233 -11.05 13.19 -8.43
N GLY A 234 -11.86 12.18 -8.76
CA GLY A 234 -11.44 10.79 -8.89
C GLY A 234 -11.29 10.09 -7.53
N ILE A 235 -12.01 8.98 -7.35
CA ILE A 235 -12.04 8.24 -6.08
C ILE A 235 -11.07 7.05 -6.04
N ILE A 236 -10.77 6.47 -7.20
CA ILE A 236 -9.95 5.26 -7.30
C ILE A 236 -8.50 5.63 -6.99
N ASN A 237 -7.89 4.92 -6.02
CA ASN A 237 -6.52 5.13 -5.56
C ASN A 237 -6.21 6.57 -5.09
N ASN A 238 -7.24 7.33 -4.71
CA ASN A 238 -7.04 8.68 -4.21
C ASN A 238 -6.69 8.66 -2.71
N PRO A 239 -5.56 9.25 -2.28
CA PRO A 239 -5.17 9.27 -0.87
C PRO A 239 -6.21 9.96 0.03
N PHE A 240 -6.99 10.91 -0.49
CA PHE A 240 -8.09 11.51 0.29
C PHE A 240 -9.17 10.50 0.67
N CYS A 241 -9.48 9.54 -0.19
CA CYS A 241 -10.45 8.48 0.14
C CYS A 241 -9.93 7.60 1.30
N VAL A 242 -8.62 7.34 1.35
CA VAL A 242 -7.98 6.65 2.47
C VAL A 242 -8.06 7.49 3.75
N LEU A 243 -7.80 8.80 3.68
CA LEU A 243 -7.93 9.71 4.82
C LEU A 243 -9.37 9.79 5.33
N CYS A 244 -10.36 9.89 4.43
CA CYS A 244 -11.78 9.86 4.77
C CYS A 244 -12.15 8.57 5.49
N PHE A 245 -11.71 7.42 4.96
CA PHE A 245 -11.93 6.11 5.60
C PHE A 245 -11.30 6.06 7.01
N GLN A 246 -10.05 6.49 7.16
CA GLN A 246 -9.35 6.53 8.45
C GLN A 246 -10.01 7.50 9.45
N ALA A 247 -10.58 8.60 8.97
CA ALA A 247 -11.29 9.58 9.78
C ALA A 247 -12.73 9.16 10.11
N GLY A 248 -13.26 8.12 9.46
CA GLY A 248 -14.68 7.75 9.55
C GLY A 248 -15.61 8.79 8.90
N ILE A 249 -15.11 9.56 7.93
CA ILE A 249 -15.86 10.60 7.23
C ILE A 249 -16.40 10.01 5.93
N ASN A 250 -17.71 10.06 5.76
CA ASN A 250 -18.35 9.72 4.49
C ASN A 250 -18.33 10.93 3.56
N PHE A 251 -18.07 10.68 2.27
CA PHE A 251 -18.22 11.68 1.21
C PHE A 251 -19.39 11.32 0.31
N ARG A 252 -19.99 12.34 -0.32
CA ARG A 252 -21.11 12.20 -1.24
C ARG A 252 -20.60 12.22 -2.68
N VAL A 253 -20.94 11.20 -3.45
CA VAL A 253 -20.68 11.18 -4.90
C VAL A 253 -21.60 12.20 -5.58
N LEU A 254 -21.03 13.06 -6.41
CA LEU A 254 -21.78 13.99 -7.23
C LEU A 254 -22.50 13.23 -8.35
N ARG A 255 -23.72 13.68 -8.67
CA ARG A 255 -24.47 13.16 -9.81
C ARG A 255 -24.00 13.86 -11.08
N GLU A 256 -24.11 13.16 -12.20
CA GLU A 256 -23.73 13.69 -13.52
C GLU A 256 -24.74 14.75 -14.02
N GLU A 257 -25.98 14.70 -13.54
CA GLU A 257 -27.02 15.67 -13.90
C GLU A 257 -26.70 17.07 -13.37
N CYS A 258 -26.39 17.98 -14.30
CA CYS A 258 -26.17 19.40 -14.04
C CYS A 258 -26.94 20.26 -15.06
N PRO A 259 -28.24 20.54 -14.84
CA PRO A 259 -29.06 21.25 -15.82
C PRO A 259 -28.59 22.70 -15.99
N LEU A 260 -28.45 23.14 -17.24
CA LEU A 260 -28.21 24.54 -17.55
C LEU A 260 -29.49 25.36 -17.40
N ILE A 261 -29.42 26.47 -16.67
CA ILE A 261 -30.54 27.39 -16.44
C ILE A 261 -30.25 28.70 -17.16
N SER A 262 -31.17 29.12 -18.03
CA SER A 262 -31.06 30.40 -18.73
C SER A 262 -31.25 31.57 -17.76
N GLU A 263 -30.25 32.43 -17.64
CA GLU A 263 -30.33 33.65 -16.82
C GLU A 263 -31.54 34.52 -17.22
N ARG A 264 -31.75 34.73 -18.53
CA ARG A 264 -32.80 35.63 -19.04
C ARG A 264 -34.21 35.13 -18.79
N THR A 265 -34.42 33.82 -18.83
CA THR A 265 -35.77 33.23 -18.77
C THR A 265 -36.05 32.47 -17.48
N GLY A 266 -35.02 32.14 -16.69
CA GLY A 266 -35.09 31.26 -15.54
C GLY A 266 -35.45 29.80 -15.87
N LYS A 267 -35.58 29.45 -17.16
CA LYS A 267 -35.98 28.11 -17.60
C LYS A 267 -34.77 27.22 -17.86
N ILE A 268 -34.97 25.92 -17.66
CA ILE A 268 -33.99 24.89 -18.01
C ILE A 268 -33.82 24.87 -19.54
N VAL A 269 -32.56 24.85 -19.99
CA VAL A 269 -32.21 24.76 -21.41
C VAL A 269 -32.67 23.42 -21.97
N ASN A 270 -33.11 23.41 -23.23
CA ASN A 270 -33.53 22.17 -23.90
C ASN A 270 -32.33 21.20 -24.01
N HIS A 271 -32.53 19.95 -23.58
CA HIS A 271 -31.51 18.92 -23.52
C HIS A 271 -30.86 18.60 -24.89
N ASP A 272 -31.62 18.67 -26.00
CA ASP A 272 -31.07 18.43 -27.34
C ASP A 272 -30.10 19.54 -27.75
N VAL A 273 -30.40 20.78 -27.36
CA VAL A 273 -29.53 21.94 -27.62
C VAL A 273 -28.27 21.85 -26.76
N ASP A 274 -28.42 21.53 -25.48
CA ASP A 274 -27.29 21.35 -24.55
C ASP A 274 -26.29 20.31 -25.10
N ARG A 275 -26.80 19.14 -25.48
CA ARG A 275 -26.01 18.06 -26.09
C ARG A 275 -25.32 18.46 -27.39
N GLN A 276 -25.98 19.24 -28.26
CA GLN A 276 -25.37 19.71 -29.51
C GLN A 276 -24.21 20.67 -29.24
N VAL A 277 -24.38 21.60 -28.28
CA VAL A 277 -23.33 22.56 -27.91
C VAL A 277 -22.15 21.84 -27.25
N GLU A 278 -22.40 20.89 -26.37
CA GLU A 278 -21.35 20.05 -25.78
C GLU A 278 -20.54 19.29 -26.84
N CYS A 279 -21.22 18.73 -27.85
CA CYS A 279 -20.56 18.05 -28.96
C CYS A 279 -19.63 19.00 -29.74
N HIS A 280 -20.12 20.20 -30.10
CA HIS A 280 -19.31 21.19 -30.80
C HIS A 280 -18.15 21.70 -29.94
N PHE A 281 -18.36 21.91 -28.64
CA PHE A 281 -17.30 22.32 -27.71
C PHE A 281 -16.16 21.29 -27.68
N ASN A 282 -16.48 20.01 -27.52
CA ASN A 282 -15.47 18.94 -27.50
C ASN A 282 -14.77 18.79 -28.87
N ALA A 283 -15.50 18.90 -29.98
CA ALA A 283 -14.90 18.85 -31.32
C ALA A 283 -13.88 19.98 -31.55
N LEU A 284 -14.12 21.18 -31.02
CA LEU A 284 -13.15 22.28 -31.08
C LEU A 284 -11.88 21.96 -30.28
N LEU A 285 -12.01 21.33 -29.10
CA LEU A 285 -10.86 20.88 -28.32
C LEU A 285 -10.05 19.82 -29.08
N ASP A 286 -10.71 18.89 -29.79
CA ASP A 286 -10.03 17.89 -30.62
C ASP A 286 -9.22 18.53 -31.75
N VAL A 287 -9.75 19.58 -32.40
CA VAL A 287 -9.02 20.32 -33.43
C VAL A 287 -7.82 21.06 -32.85
N ILE A 288 -7.97 21.69 -31.68
CA ILE A 288 -6.87 22.38 -30.99
C ILE A 288 -5.75 21.38 -30.64
N GLU A 289 -6.10 20.21 -30.11
CA GLU A 289 -5.13 19.15 -29.81
C GLU A 289 -4.40 18.71 -31.08
N HIS A 290 -5.13 18.51 -32.19
CA HIS A 290 -4.53 18.14 -33.46
C HIS A 290 -3.54 19.19 -33.98
N TRP A 291 -3.90 20.47 -33.85
CA TRP A 291 -3.06 21.58 -34.27
C TRP A 291 -1.76 21.66 -33.45
N GLN A 292 -1.85 21.56 -32.12
CA GLN A 292 -0.67 21.57 -31.24
C GLN A 292 0.33 20.45 -31.58
N ARG A 293 -0.16 19.24 -31.85
CA ARG A 293 0.70 18.10 -32.23
C ARG A 293 1.41 18.30 -33.57
N ARG A 294 0.85 19.07 -34.51
CA ARG A 294 1.52 19.39 -35.78
C ARG A 294 2.61 20.45 -35.60
N GLY A 295 2.37 21.47 -34.78
CA GLY A 295 3.38 22.50 -34.48
C GLY A 295 4.67 21.91 -33.91
N ASP A 296 4.56 20.93 -33.01
CA ASP A 296 5.72 20.24 -32.44
C ASP A 296 6.49 19.35 -33.45
N MET A 297 5.88 18.91 -34.55
CA MET A 297 6.57 18.12 -35.58
C MET A 297 7.36 18.99 -36.55
N ASP A 298 6.88 20.19 -36.86
CA ASP A 298 7.59 21.12 -37.75
C ASP A 298 8.81 21.78 -37.04
N ASP A 299 8.75 21.97 -35.72
CA ASP A 299 9.89 22.50 -34.92
C ASP A 299 11.00 21.47 -34.63
N ASN A 300 10.75 20.16 -34.77
CA ASN A 300 11.76 19.09 -34.58
C ASN A 300 12.50 18.70 -35.88
N LEU A 301 12.28 19.42 -36.97
CA LEU A 301 12.90 19.21 -38.29
C LEU A 301 13.96 20.27 -38.65
N LEU A 302 14.36 21.12 -37.68
CA LEU A 302 15.47 22.07 -37.77
C LEU A 302 16.60 21.69 -36.79
#